data_AF-A0A7K4MHH2-F1
#
_entry.id   AF-A0A7K4MHH2-F1
#
_cell.length_a   1.000
_cell.length_b   1.000
_cell.length_c   1.000
_cell.angle_alpha   90.00
_cell.angle_beta   90.00
_cell.angle_gamma   90.00
#
_symmetry.space_group_name_H-M   'P 1'
#
loop_
_entity.id
_entity.type
_entity.pdbx_description
1 polymer ?
#
loop_
_entity_poly.entity_id
_entity_poly.type
_entity_poly.pdbx_seq_one_letter_code
_entity_poly.pdbx_strand_id
1 'polypeptide(L)'
;MVERVNAKEKCPRCGQGALVTDSSTGENFCGKCGFVITDKVDESGPEWRSFSNEGENKSRAGVPTSLAMHDMGLATVINPQNRDATGKPLTAAMKSTIERLRTWDSRSQVHEPVDRNFRQAFSELDRLKDKLAVGDAVIEKTAYIYRKALEKGLVRGRSISALIASALYAACRDTETPRTLKDIAQASNIKRKDIARCYRLLLRELNLKMPVVNPINCISRIASKAGLSEKTKRKATKILQRAEELKISAGKDPMGLAAAALYVACVTLGENKTQRDVAEAAGVTEVTIRNRYKGLKVALNL
;
A
#
# COMPACT_ATOMS: atom_id res chain seq x y z
N MET A 1 18.93 -24.37 -4.53
CA MET A 1 18.93 -23.27 -5.52
C MET A 1 20.10 -22.40 -5.13
N VAL A 2 21.08 -22.18 -6.01
CA VAL A 2 22.35 -21.55 -5.61
C VAL A 2 22.18 -20.04 -5.68
N GLU A 3 22.15 -19.37 -4.53
CA GLU A 3 22.04 -17.91 -4.46
C GLU A 3 23.41 -17.25 -4.57
N ARG A 4 23.52 -16.20 -5.40
CA ARG A 4 24.75 -15.43 -5.60
C ARG A 4 24.75 -14.25 -4.63
N VAL A 5 25.49 -14.36 -3.53
CA VAL A 5 25.65 -13.27 -2.57
C VAL A 5 26.88 -12.42 -2.93
N ASN A 6 26.69 -11.09 -2.96
CA ASN A 6 27.68 -10.01 -3.04
C ASN A 6 28.94 -10.19 -3.90
N ALA A 7 29.01 -9.47 -5.02
CA ALA A 7 30.19 -9.37 -5.90
C ALA A 7 31.42 -8.62 -5.31
N LYS A 8 31.41 -8.26 -4.01
CA LYS A 8 32.48 -7.46 -3.37
C LYS A 8 33.49 -8.26 -2.56
N GLU A 9 33.23 -9.52 -2.26
CA GLU A 9 34.16 -10.36 -1.50
C GLU A 9 34.96 -11.24 -2.47
N LYS A 10 36.27 -11.01 -2.53
CA LYS A 10 37.19 -11.85 -3.29
C LYS A 10 37.59 -13.05 -2.46
N CYS A 11 37.70 -14.22 -3.09
CA CYS A 11 38.19 -15.42 -2.40
C CYS A 11 39.60 -15.17 -1.81
N PRO A 12 39.83 -15.46 -0.51
CA PRO A 12 41.13 -15.23 0.12
C PRO A 12 42.24 -16.14 -0.43
N ARG A 13 41.89 -17.25 -1.08
CA ARG A 13 42.86 -18.22 -1.63
C ARG A 13 43.31 -17.89 -3.05
N CYS A 14 42.36 -17.63 -3.96
CA CYS A 14 42.67 -17.45 -5.39
C CYS A 14 42.46 -16.02 -5.89
N GLY A 15 41.96 -15.11 -5.05
CA GLY A 15 41.73 -13.70 -5.38
C GLY A 15 40.68 -13.45 -6.47
N GLN A 16 40.07 -14.51 -7.02
CA GLN A 16 39.22 -14.51 -8.20
C GLN A 16 38.02 -15.43 -8.00
N GLY A 17 36.90 -15.12 -8.65
CA GLY A 17 35.69 -15.94 -8.61
C GLY A 17 34.67 -15.45 -7.58
N ALA A 18 33.39 -15.64 -7.91
CA ALA A 18 32.28 -15.27 -7.05
C ALA A 18 32.15 -16.26 -5.88
N LEU A 19 31.70 -15.74 -4.74
CA LEU A 19 31.28 -16.56 -3.61
C LEU A 19 29.89 -17.10 -3.87
N VAL A 20 29.71 -18.35 -3.51
CA VAL A 20 28.52 -19.13 -3.74
C VAL A 20 28.08 -19.72 -2.42
N THR A 21 26.82 -19.50 -2.07
CA THR A 21 26.20 -20.07 -0.87
C THR A 21 25.44 -21.33 -1.25
N ASP A 22 25.82 -22.47 -0.67
CA ASP A 22 25.02 -23.69 -0.75
C ASP A 22 24.02 -23.71 0.39
N SER A 23 22.73 -23.57 0.06
CA SER A 23 21.64 -23.61 1.04
C SER A 23 21.46 -24.99 1.68
N SER A 24 21.98 -26.08 1.09
CA SER A 24 21.79 -27.45 1.58
C SER A 24 22.80 -27.83 2.66
N THR A 25 24.06 -27.42 2.48
CA THR A 25 25.15 -27.63 3.44
C THR A 25 25.33 -26.42 4.37
N GLY A 26 24.83 -25.24 3.98
CA GLY A 26 25.04 -23.99 4.71
C GLY A 26 26.47 -23.47 4.54
N GLU A 27 27.16 -23.83 3.46
CA GLU A 27 28.56 -23.44 3.21
C GLU A 27 28.63 -22.26 2.23
N ASN A 28 29.49 -21.27 2.54
CA ASN A 28 29.91 -20.28 1.56
C ASN A 28 31.26 -20.68 0.98
N PHE A 29 31.31 -20.98 -0.32
CA PHE A 29 32.52 -21.41 -1.00
C PHE A 29 32.80 -20.61 -2.27
N CYS A 30 34.06 -20.62 -2.70
CA CYS A 30 34.45 -20.00 -3.96
C CYS A 30 34.08 -20.91 -5.14
N GLY A 31 33.27 -20.39 -6.08
CA GLY A 31 32.87 -21.14 -7.27
C GLY A 31 34.01 -21.52 -8.24
N LYS A 32 35.22 -20.94 -8.08
CA LYS A 32 36.39 -21.24 -8.93
C LYS A 32 37.35 -22.25 -8.32
N CYS A 33 37.66 -22.14 -7.02
CA CYS A 33 38.67 -22.98 -6.37
C CYS A 33 38.13 -23.91 -5.27
N GLY A 34 36.82 -23.88 -5.00
CA GLY A 34 36.19 -24.72 -3.99
C GLY A 34 36.57 -24.39 -2.55
N PHE A 35 37.26 -23.28 -2.31
CA PHE A 35 37.65 -22.88 -0.95
C PHE A 35 36.41 -22.44 -0.16
N VAL A 36 36.12 -23.15 0.93
CA VAL A 36 35.05 -22.81 1.89
C VAL A 36 35.56 -21.70 2.80
N ILE A 37 34.84 -20.58 2.83
CA ILE A 37 35.18 -19.39 3.63
C ILE A 37 34.50 -19.47 4.99
N THR A 38 33.22 -19.79 5.00
CA THR A 38 32.44 -20.00 6.22
C THR A 38 31.66 -21.30 6.09
N ASP A 39 31.87 -22.18 7.04
CA ASP A 39 31.04 -23.37 7.29
C ASP A 39 29.95 -22.97 8.29
N LYS A 40 28.70 -23.37 8.05
CA LYS A 40 27.48 -23.03 8.82
C LYS A 40 27.11 -21.54 8.80
N VAL A 41 26.60 -21.09 7.66
CA VAL A 41 25.99 -19.76 7.53
C VAL A 41 24.72 -19.68 8.38
N ASP A 42 24.66 -18.69 9.26
CA ASP A 42 23.44 -18.35 10.00
C ASP A 42 22.40 -17.77 9.04
N GLU A 43 21.34 -18.53 8.77
CA GLU A 43 20.20 -18.02 8.01
C GLU A 43 19.38 -17.10 8.92
N SER A 44 19.42 -15.80 8.65
CA SER A 44 18.64 -14.78 9.40
C SER A 44 17.15 -14.79 9.05
N GLY A 45 16.70 -15.74 8.22
CA GLY A 45 15.32 -15.90 7.80
C GLY A 45 14.47 -16.67 8.81
N PRO A 46 13.14 -16.72 8.62
CA PRO A 46 12.27 -17.52 9.46
C PRO A 46 12.60 -19.01 9.29
N GLU A 47 12.99 -19.71 10.36
CA GLU A 47 13.11 -21.17 10.33
C GLU A 47 11.71 -21.78 10.13
N TRP A 48 11.42 -22.29 8.94
CA TRP A 48 10.15 -22.98 8.62
C TRP A 48 10.08 -24.41 9.18
N ARG A 49 10.80 -24.70 10.28
CA ARG A 49 10.86 -26.05 10.87
C ARG A 49 9.64 -26.32 11.74
N SER A 50 8.84 -27.32 11.35
CA SER A 50 7.74 -27.87 12.14
C SER A 50 8.15 -29.21 12.75
N PHE A 51 8.05 -29.35 14.07
CA PHE A 51 8.11 -30.66 14.74
C PHE A 51 6.75 -31.38 14.74
N SER A 52 5.66 -30.70 14.38
CA SER A 52 4.29 -31.23 14.37
C SER A 52 3.52 -30.80 13.11
N ASN A 53 2.61 -31.67 12.66
CA ASN A 53 1.83 -31.52 11.41
C ASN A 53 0.54 -30.69 11.56
N GLU A 54 0.40 -29.93 12.65
CA GLU A 54 -0.79 -29.10 12.90
C GLU A 54 -0.58 -27.68 12.38
N GLY A 55 -1.56 -27.21 11.60
CA GLY A 55 -1.44 -26.08 10.68
C GLY A 55 -1.47 -24.67 11.28
N GLU A 56 -1.23 -23.73 10.36
CA GLU A 56 -1.34 -22.27 10.41
C GLU A 56 -0.27 -21.50 11.22
N ASN A 57 0.73 -21.05 10.45
CA ASN A 57 1.85 -20.15 10.78
C ASN A 57 3.02 -20.74 11.59
N LYS A 58 4.12 -20.93 10.86
CA LYS A 58 5.32 -21.73 11.19
C LYS A 58 6.51 -20.87 11.61
N SER A 59 6.30 -19.69 12.18
CA SER A 59 7.38 -18.80 12.64
C SER A 59 7.71 -19.06 14.11
N ARG A 60 8.97 -19.40 14.41
CA ARG A 60 9.50 -19.50 15.78
C ARG A 60 9.43 -18.17 16.54
N ALA A 61 9.50 -17.05 15.83
CA ALA A 61 9.52 -15.70 16.36
C ALA A 61 8.28 -14.91 15.90
N GLY A 62 7.14 -15.10 16.59
CA GLY A 62 5.99 -14.19 16.58
C GLY A 62 5.50 -13.66 15.22
N VAL A 63 4.85 -12.50 15.28
CA VAL A 63 4.39 -11.71 14.13
C VAL A 63 5.55 -10.81 13.66
N PRO A 64 5.76 -10.61 12.34
CA PRO A 64 6.78 -9.69 11.84
C PRO A 64 6.52 -8.26 12.33
N THR A 65 7.60 -7.49 12.50
CA THR A 65 7.49 -6.08 12.85
C THR A 65 6.85 -5.30 11.70
N SER A 66 5.97 -4.36 12.05
CA SER A 66 5.20 -3.55 11.09
C SER A 66 5.26 -2.08 11.49
N LEU A 67 5.54 -1.18 10.55
CA LEU A 67 5.58 0.25 10.86
C LEU A 67 4.18 0.80 11.17
N ALA A 68 3.14 0.12 10.68
CA ALA A 68 1.75 0.46 10.90
C ALA A 68 1.23 0.08 12.30
N MET A 69 1.99 -0.72 13.06
CA MET A 69 1.75 -0.92 14.48
C MET A 69 2.39 0.23 15.28
N HIS A 70 1.72 0.71 16.33
CA HIS A 70 2.19 1.87 17.11
C HIS A 70 3.61 1.68 17.68
N ASP A 71 3.84 0.50 18.26
CA ASP A 71 5.03 -0.02 18.92
C ASP A 71 5.87 -0.92 18.00
N MET A 72 5.57 -0.94 16.70
CA MET A 72 6.18 -1.83 15.72
C MET A 72 5.98 -3.34 15.96
N GLY A 73 5.02 -3.73 16.81
CA GLY A 73 4.70 -5.13 17.10
C GLY A 73 5.51 -5.74 18.26
N LEU A 74 6.02 -4.91 19.18
CA LEU A 74 6.77 -5.36 20.36
C LEU A 74 5.88 -5.80 21.53
N ALA A 75 4.69 -5.19 21.66
CA ALA A 75 3.73 -5.47 22.71
C ALA A 75 2.80 -6.62 22.31
N THR A 76 2.47 -7.44 23.31
CA THR A 76 1.44 -8.46 23.19
C THR A 76 0.10 -7.89 23.63
N VAL A 77 -1.00 -8.48 23.15
CA VAL A 77 -2.36 -8.07 23.54
C VAL A 77 -3.04 -9.24 24.24
N ILE A 78 -3.54 -9.01 25.45
CA ILE A 78 -4.41 -9.98 26.12
C ILE A 78 -5.73 -10.06 25.37
N ASN A 79 -6.01 -11.20 24.74
CA ASN A 79 -7.18 -11.42 23.88
C ASN A 79 -8.48 -10.98 24.60
N PRO A 80 -9.36 -10.17 23.97
CA PRO A 80 -10.64 -9.75 24.55
C PRO A 80 -11.64 -10.89 24.71
N GLN A 81 -11.45 -12.03 24.03
CA GLN A 81 -12.31 -13.19 24.19
C GLN A 81 -12.13 -13.80 25.58
N ASN A 82 -13.23 -13.87 26.34
CA ASN A 82 -13.25 -14.45 27.69
C ASN A 82 -13.31 -15.98 27.65
N ARG A 83 -12.35 -16.61 26.96
CA ARG A 83 -12.24 -18.05 26.81
C ARG A 83 -10.85 -18.54 27.21
N ASP A 84 -10.79 -19.73 27.80
CA ASP A 84 -9.55 -20.43 28.12
C ASP A 84 -8.90 -21.01 26.85
N ALA A 85 -7.66 -21.52 26.98
CA ALA A 85 -6.94 -22.20 25.90
C ALA A 85 -7.70 -23.40 25.30
N THR A 86 -8.61 -24.02 26.06
CA THR A 86 -9.49 -25.12 25.60
C THR A 86 -10.79 -24.62 24.96
N GLY A 87 -10.98 -23.31 24.83
CA GLY A 87 -12.17 -22.69 24.24
C GLY A 87 -13.38 -22.55 25.19
N LYS A 88 -13.26 -23.00 26.45
CA LYS A 88 -14.30 -22.88 27.48
C LYS A 88 -14.44 -21.44 27.99
N PRO A 89 -15.65 -20.97 28.33
CA PRO A 89 -15.83 -19.62 28.86
C PRO A 89 -15.26 -19.48 30.27
N LEU A 90 -14.63 -18.34 30.54
CA LEU A 90 -14.09 -18.01 31.86
C LEU A 90 -15.18 -17.91 32.94
N THR A 91 -14.84 -18.30 34.17
CA THR A 91 -15.70 -18.09 35.34
C THR A 91 -15.86 -16.60 35.66
N ALA A 92 -16.93 -16.21 36.36
CA ALA A 92 -17.19 -14.80 36.67
C ALA A 92 -16.06 -14.13 37.47
N ALA A 93 -15.47 -14.85 38.43
CA ALA A 93 -14.32 -14.38 39.20
C ALA A 93 -13.07 -14.19 38.32
N MET A 94 -12.83 -15.09 37.36
CA MET A 94 -11.69 -14.98 36.44
C MET A 94 -11.89 -13.88 35.40
N LYS A 95 -13.13 -13.61 34.99
CA LYS A 95 -13.44 -12.51 34.07
C LYS A 95 -13.04 -11.16 34.66
N SER A 96 -13.39 -10.89 35.92
CA SER A 96 -13.06 -9.61 36.56
C SER A 96 -11.55 -9.43 36.76
N THR A 97 -10.81 -10.49 37.07
CA THR A 97 -9.35 -10.44 37.17
C THR A 97 -8.70 -10.17 35.81
N ILE A 98 -9.15 -10.85 34.75
CA ILE A 98 -8.64 -10.67 33.38
C ILE A 98 -8.98 -9.26 32.84
N GLU A 99 -10.19 -8.76 33.08
CA GLU A 99 -10.56 -7.39 32.71
C GLU A 99 -9.67 -6.35 33.40
N ARG A 100 -9.36 -6.56 34.67
CA ARG A 100 -8.40 -5.73 35.40
C ARG A 100 -7.01 -5.80 34.75
N LEU A 101 -6.52 -6.99 34.43
CA LEU A 101 -5.22 -7.18 33.76
C LEU A 101 -5.18 -6.49 32.39
N ARG A 102 -6.22 -6.62 31.55
CA ARG A 102 -6.34 -5.89 30.28
C ARG A 102 -6.28 -4.38 30.46
N THR A 103 -6.89 -3.87 31.52
CA THR A 103 -6.85 -2.44 31.85
C THR A 103 -5.45 -1.99 32.22
N TRP A 104 -4.73 -2.78 33.02
CA TRP A 104 -3.33 -2.49 33.37
C TRP A 104 -2.40 -2.57 32.15
N ASP A 105 -2.56 -3.60 31.33
CA ASP A 105 -1.79 -3.81 30.10
C ASP A 105 -2.00 -2.67 29.09
N SER A 106 -3.25 -2.27 28.84
CA SER A 106 -3.55 -1.16 27.94
C SER A 106 -2.95 0.17 28.40
N ARG A 107 -2.86 0.38 29.73
CA ARG A 107 -2.28 1.58 30.35
C ARG A 107 -0.76 1.55 30.35
N SER A 108 -0.13 0.41 30.61
CA SER A 108 1.33 0.29 30.61
C SER A 108 1.88 0.52 29.20
N GLN A 109 1.24 0.00 28.16
CA GLN A 109 1.73 0.15 26.79
C GLN A 109 1.70 1.59 26.23
N VAL A 110 1.14 2.57 26.96
CA VAL A 110 1.05 3.99 26.53
C VAL A 110 1.95 4.85 27.42
N HIS A 111 3.25 4.76 27.20
CA HIS A 111 4.18 5.58 27.97
C HIS A 111 4.32 6.98 27.36
N GLU A 112 4.42 7.11 26.02
CA GLU A 112 4.67 8.39 25.39
C GLU A 112 3.42 9.05 24.77
N PRO A 113 3.33 10.40 24.77
CA PRO A 113 2.31 11.12 24.01
C PRO A 113 2.33 10.78 22.50
N VAL A 114 3.49 10.42 21.98
CA VAL A 114 3.70 9.99 20.59
C VAL A 114 3.00 8.67 20.31
N ASP A 115 3.07 7.69 21.21
CA ASP A 115 2.41 6.40 21.05
C ASP A 115 0.88 6.52 21.05
N ARG A 116 0.34 7.43 21.87
CA ARG A 116 -1.10 7.78 21.84
C ARG A 116 -1.52 8.27 20.47
N ASN A 117 -0.69 9.13 19.88
CA ASN A 117 -0.93 9.65 18.54
C ASN A 117 -0.92 8.53 17.50
N PHE A 118 0.07 7.63 17.55
CA PHE A 118 0.15 6.49 16.64
C PHE A 118 -1.04 5.54 16.77
N ARG A 119 -1.49 5.21 17.99
CA ARG A 119 -2.70 4.38 18.17
C ARG A 119 -3.92 4.98 17.50
N GLN A 120 -4.15 6.28 17.69
CA GLN A 120 -5.28 6.95 17.06
C GLN A 120 -5.11 7.00 15.54
N ALA A 121 -3.94 7.38 15.05
CA ALA A 121 -3.67 7.51 13.62
C ALA A 121 -3.76 6.17 12.89
N PHE A 122 -3.19 5.11 13.44
CA PHE A 122 -3.18 3.79 12.81
C PHE A 122 -4.51 3.07 12.94
N SER A 123 -5.28 3.28 14.01
CA SER A 123 -6.68 2.82 14.05
C SER A 123 -7.52 3.46 12.95
N GLU A 124 -7.32 4.75 12.65
CA GLU A 124 -7.95 5.39 11.48
C GLU A 124 -7.39 4.87 10.15
N LEU A 125 -6.10 4.57 10.08
CA LEU A 125 -5.48 3.98 8.89
C LEU A 125 -6.08 2.60 8.57
N ASP A 126 -6.29 1.75 9.57
CA ASP A 126 -6.91 0.43 9.41
C ASP A 126 -8.36 0.55 8.94
N ARG A 127 -9.13 1.50 9.47
CA ARG A 127 -10.49 1.80 8.96
C ARG A 127 -10.46 2.23 7.50
N LEU A 128 -9.46 3.03 7.10
CA LEU A 128 -9.29 3.46 5.71
C LEU A 128 -8.80 2.32 4.81
N LYS A 129 -7.98 1.42 5.35
CA LYS A 129 -7.52 0.20 4.66
C LYS A 129 -8.71 -0.62 4.19
N ASP A 130 -9.63 -0.91 5.10
CA ASP A 130 -10.81 -1.73 4.82
C ASP A 130 -11.77 -1.03 3.85
N LYS A 131 -12.07 0.26 4.10
CA LYS A 131 -12.98 1.04 3.24
C LYS A 131 -12.48 1.22 1.81
N LEU A 132 -11.16 1.38 1.64
CA LEU A 132 -10.55 1.62 0.33
C LEU A 132 -9.96 0.35 -0.28
N ALA A 133 -10.02 -0.80 0.40
CA ALA A 133 -9.41 -2.06 0.01
C ALA A 133 -7.99 -1.87 -0.55
N VAL A 134 -7.13 -1.20 0.23
CA VAL A 134 -5.72 -0.97 -0.14
C VAL A 134 -4.83 -2.07 0.43
N GLY A 135 -3.78 -2.45 -0.31
CA GLY A 135 -2.88 -3.52 0.11
C GLY A 135 -1.92 -3.11 1.23
N ASP A 136 -1.35 -4.09 1.92
CA ASP A 136 -0.47 -3.87 3.08
C ASP A 136 0.79 -3.04 2.75
N ALA A 137 1.33 -3.19 1.54
CA ALA A 137 2.46 -2.38 1.08
C ALA A 137 2.16 -0.87 1.11
N VAL A 138 0.92 -0.48 0.80
CA VAL A 138 0.48 0.93 0.86
C VAL A 138 0.36 1.39 2.31
N ILE A 139 -0.11 0.50 3.21
CA ILE A 139 -0.27 0.77 4.64
C ILE A 139 1.09 0.98 5.30
N GLU A 140 2.05 0.09 5.07
CA GLU A 140 3.43 0.24 5.53
C GLU A 140 4.06 1.54 5.03
N LYS A 141 3.89 1.86 3.74
CA LYS A 141 4.40 3.12 3.18
C LYS A 141 3.70 4.34 3.80
N THR A 142 2.42 4.25 4.09
CA THR A 142 1.66 5.31 4.76
C THR A 142 2.19 5.55 6.17
N ALA A 143 2.41 4.46 6.92
CA ALA A 143 2.97 4.52 8.26
C ALA A 143 4.37 5.13 8.27
N TYR A 144 5.21 4.76 7.29
CA TYR A 144 6.53 5.37 7.09
C TYR A 144 6.46 6.88 6.86
N ILE A 145 5.57 7.34 5.97
CA ILE A 145 5.39 8.78 5.69
C ILE A 145 4.86 9.50 6.94
N TYR A 146 3.93 8.89 7.66
CA TYR A 146 3.32 9.47 8.85
C TYR A 146 4.32 9.60 10.02
N ARG A 147 5.14 8.57 10.27
CA ARG A 147 6.22 8.60 11.27
C ARG A 147 7.20 9.75 10.99
N LYS A 148 7.67 9.88 9.75
CA LYS A 148 8.52 11.02 9.33
C LYS A 148 7.85 12.38 9.51
N ALA A 149 6.55 12.47 9.24
CA ALA A 149 5.81 13.70 9.42
C ALA A 149 5.70 14.10 10.91
N LEU A 150 5.56 13.11 11.79
CA LEU A 150 5.52 13.32 13.24
C LEU A 150 6.89 13.71 13.80
N GLU A 151 7.98 13.07 13.34
CA GLU A 151 9.37 13.42 13.69
C GLU A 151 9.68 14.88 13.35
N LYS A 152 9.18 15.37 12.21
CA LYS A 152 9.29 16.78 11.81
C LYS A 152 8.28 17.73 12.48
N GLY A 153 7.46 17.24 13.41
CA GLY A 153 6.48 18.05 14.14
C GLY A 153 5.30 18.54 13.30
N LEU A 154 5.05 17.97 12.11
CA LEU A 154 4.01 18.45 11.18
C LEU A 154 2.58 18.17 11.66
N VAL A 155 2.41 17.38 12.72
CA VAL A 155 1.10 17.04 13.30
C VAL A 155 0.55 18.16 14.20
N ARG A 156 1.41 19.01 14.75
CA ARG A 156 1.00 20.06 15.71
C ARG A 156 0.07 21.07 15.05
N GLY A 157 -1.10 21.30 15.66
CA GLY A 157 -2.13 22.24 15.18
C GLY A 157 -2.98 21.72 14.01
N ARG A 158 -2.94 20.41 13.72
CA ARG A 158 -3.70 19.80 12.61
C ARG A 158 -4.47 18.57 13.09
N SER A 159 -5.52 18.21 12.36
CA SER A 159 -6.24 16.96 12.61
C SER A 159 -5.37 15.76 12.24
N ILE A 160 -5.22 14.83 13.18
CA ILE A 160 -4.53 13.54 13.01
C ILE A 160 -5.14 12.78 11.83
N SER A 161 -6.47 12.69 11.79
CA SER A 161 -7.24 12.02 10.73
C SER A 161 -7.00 12.65 9.35
N ALA A 162 -6.88 13.97 9.28
CA ALA A 162 -6.60 14.65 8.01
C ALA A 162 -5.17 14.40 7.52
N LEU A 163 -4.20 14.35 8.44
CA LEU A 163 -2.81 14.11 8.09
C LEU A 163 -2.60 12.66 7.64
N ILE A 164 -3.15 11.67 8.37
CA ILE A 164 -3.04 10.26 7.98
C ILE A 164 -3.72 9.99 6.65
N ALA A 165 -4.91 10.56 6.40
CA ALA A 165 -5.58 10.47 5.09
C ALA A 165 -4.75 11.08 3.96
N SER A 166 -4.02 12.17 4.23
CA SER A 166 -3.12 12.79 3.25
C SER A 166 -1.83 11.99 3.03
N ALA A 167 -1.31 11.32 4.07
CA ALA A 167 -0.18 10.40 3.97
C ALA A 167 -0.57 9.15 3.18
N LEU A 168 -1.78 8.62 3.39
CA LEU A 168 -2.33 7.51 2.62
C LEU A 168 -2.46 7.87 1.14
N TYR A 169 -2.93 9.07 0.83
CA TYR A 169 -2.97 9.55 -0.55
C TYR A 169 -1.58 9.65 -1.18
N ALA A 170 -0.58 10.11 -0.42
CA ALA A 170 0.80 10.17 -0.89
C ALA A 170 1.37 8.77 -1.16
N ALA A 171 1.16 7.81 -0.26
CA ALA A 171 1.56 6.42 -0.44
C ALA A 171 0.86 5.75 -1.63
N CYS A 172 -0.45 5.98 -1.81
CA CYS A 172 -1.18 5.46 -2.96
C CYS A 172 -0.58 5.96 -4.29
N ARG A 173 -0.24 7.24 -4.38
CA ARG A 173 0.41 7.78 -5.58
C ARG A 173 1.83 7.25 -5.80
N ASP A 174 2.59 7.02 -4.73
CA ASP A 174 3.95 6.48 -4.80
C ASP A 174 3.96 5.01 -5.27
N THR A 175 3.00 4.22 -4.79
CA THR A 175 2.78 2.82 -5.19
C THR A 175 2.01 2.66 -6.52
N GLU A 176 1.76 3.75 -7.23
CA GLU A 176 0.96 3.80 -8.46
C GLU A 176 -0.46 3.20 -8.34
N THR A 177 -1.00 3.11 -7.13
CA THR A 177 -2.38 2.66 -6.88
C THR A 177 -3.34 3.86 -7.04
N PRO A 178 -4.16 3.91 -8.11
CA PRO A 178 -4.91 5.11 -8.45
C PRO A 178 -6.10 5.31 -7.50
N ARG A 179 -5.92 6.17 -6.50
CA ARG A 179 -6.98 6.69 -5.63
C ARG A 179 -7.13 8.19 -5.84
N THR A 180 -8.37 8.68 -5.90
CA THR A 180 -8.61 10.13 -6.00
C THR A 180 -8.76 10.76 -4.62
N LEU A 181 -8.50 12.06 -4.52
CA LEU A 181 -8.76 12.83 -3.30
C LEU A 181 -10.24 12.77 -2.89
N LYS A 182 -11.17 12.57 -3.83
CA LYS A 182 -12.60 12.41 -3.53
C LYS A 182 -12.87 11.07 -2.85
N ASP A 183 -12.26 9.99 -3.35
CA ASP A 183 -12.42 8.64 -2.77
C ASP A 183 -11.95 8.63 -1.31
N ILE A 184 -10.78 9.23 -1.03
CA ILE A 184 -10.22 9.29 0.33
C ILE A 184 -11.04 10.23 1.22
N ALA A 185 -11.51 11.37 0.70
CA ALA A 185 -12.39 12.28 1.43
C ALA A 185 -13.68 11.60 1.88
N GLN A 186 -14.29 10.80 0.99
CA GLN A 186 -15.51 10.05 1.29
C GLN A 186 -15.24 8.94 2.32
N ALA A 187 -14.13 8.21 2.21
CA ALA A 187 -13.79 7.15 3.16
C ALA A 187 -13.46 7.67 4.57
N SER A 188 -12.76 8.81 4.65
CA SER A 188 -12.33 9.44 5.90
C SER A 188 -13.37 10.37 6.52
N ASN A 189 -14.44 10.73 5.80
CA ASN A 189 -15.40 11.76 6.20
C ASN A 189 -14.75 13.14 6.48
N ILE A 190 -13.73 13.49 5.69
CA ILE A 190 -12.99 14.76 5.81
C ILE A 190 -13.15 15.56 4.53
N LYS A 191 -13.28 16.88 4.65
CA LYS A 191 -13.40 17.77 3.50
C LYS A 191 -12.16 17.63 2.60
N ARG A 192 -12.40 17.47 1.29
CA ARG A 192 -11.35 17.38 0.25
C ARG A 192 -10.29 18.49 0.36
N LYS A 193 -10.71 19.71 0.73
CA LYS A 193 -9.83 20.88 0.88
C LYS A 193 -8.77 20.68 1.98
N ASP A 194 -9.13 20.04 3.07
CA ASP A 194 -8.24 19.84 4.22
C ASP A 194 -7.20 18.76 3.93
N ILE A 195 -7.62 17.65 3.30
CA ILE A 195 -6.70 16.60 2.80
C ILE A 195 -5.72 17.20 1.79
N ALA A 196 -6.22 17.99 0.83
CA ALA A 196 -5.36 18.63 -0.18
C ALA A 196 -4.39 19.67 0.41
N ARG A 197 -4.76 20.33 1.52
CA ARG A 197 -3.86 21.24 2.26
C ARG A 197 -2.74 20.44 2.94
N CYS A 198 -3.10 19.39 3.68
CA CYS A 198 -2.13 18.54 4.38
C CYS A 198 -1.20 17.80 3.40
N TYR A 199 -1.73 17.35 2.27
CA TYR A 199 -0.95 16.70 1.22
C TYR A 199 0.13 17.63 0.63
N ARG A 200 -0.22 18.88 0.28
CA ARG A 200 0.75 19.86 -0.24
C ARG A 200 1.86 20.18 0.76
N LEU A 201 1.51 20.21 2.05
CA LEU A 201 2.49 20.36 3.11
C LEU A 201 3.42 19.14 3.16
N LEU A 202 2.89 17.92 3.21
CA LEU A 202 3.71 16.71 3.25
C LEU A 202 4.71 16.67 2.07
N LEU A 203 4.27 17.02 0.87
CA LEU A 203 5.16 17.10 -0.30
C LEU A 203 6.31 18.10 -0.09
N ARG A 204 6.00 19.30 0.43
CA ARG A 204 6.99 20.37 0.66
C ARG A 204 7.98 19.99 1.76
N GLU A 205 7.48 19.53 2.89
CA GLU A 205 8.29 19.31 4.10
C GLU A 205 9.10 18.01 4.04
N LEU A 206 8.57 16.97 3.37
CA LEU A 206 9.25 15.68 3.20
C LEU A 206 10.00 15.56 1.88
N ASN A 207 9.98 16.59 1.02
CA ASN A 207 10.62 16.60 -0.29
C ASN A 207 10.25 15.37 -1.15
N LEU A 208 8.98 14.95 -1.07
CA LEU A 208 8.50 13.78 -1.80
C LEU A 208 8.36 14.10 -3.29
N LYS A 209 9.06 13.36 -4.13
CA LYS A 209 8.90 13.42 -5.59
C LYS A 209 7.85 12.40 -6.00
N MET A 210 6.69 12.89 -6.44
CA MET A 210 5.57 12.03 -6.78
C MET A 210 5.54 11.72 -8.28
N PRO A 211 5.35 10.45 -8.70
CA PRO A 211 5.22 10.13 -10.11
C PRO A 211 3.99 10.80 -10.74
N VAL A 212 4.09 11.04 -12.04
CA VAL A 212 2.96 11.47 -12.87
C VAL A 212 2.02 10.28 -13.01
N VAL A 213 0.73 10.50 -12.82
CA VAL A 213 -0.26 9.42 -12.85
C VAL A 213 -0.47 8.96 -14.29
N ASN A 214 -0.19 7.69 -14.57
CA ASN A 214 -0.47 7.07 -15.86
C ASN A 214 -1.99 6.91 -16.04
N PRO A 215 -2.59 7.50 -17.10
CA PRO A 215 -4.03 7.38 -17.38
C PRO A 215 -4.52 5.93 -17.51
N ILE A 216 -3.64 5.03 -17.96
CA ILE A 216 -3.92 3.60 -18.15
C ILE A 216 -4.33 2.94 -16.82
N ASN A 217 -3.64 3.26 -15.72
CA ASN A 217 -3.92 2.68 -14.40
C ASN A 217 -5.35 3.02 -13.93
N CYS A 218 -5.89 4.17 -14.38
CA CYS A 218 -7.24 4.60 -14.02
C CYS A 218 -8.35 3.85 -14.78
N ILE A 219 -8.07 3.26 -15.96
CA ILE A 219 -9.07 2.59 -16.80
C ILE A 219 -9.77 1.49 -16.01
N SER A 220 -9.01 0.57 -15.42
CA SER A 220 -9.55 -0.63 -14.75
C SER A 220 -10.55 -0.26 -13.67
N ARG A 221 -10.24 0.77 -12.87
CA ARG A 221 -11.11 1.23 -11.79
C ARG A 221 -12.39 1.90 -12.32
N ILE A 222 -12.26 2.83 -13.26
CA ILE A 222 -13.41 3.55 -13.84
C ILE A 222 -14.35 2.56 -14.54
N ALA A 223 -13.78 1.63 -15.31
CA ALA A 223 -14.54 0.64 -16.04
C ALA A 223 -15.27 -0.35 -15.12
N SER A 224 -14.64 -0.80 -14.03
CA SER A 224 -15.31 -1.64 -13.04
C SER A 224 -16.45 -0.90 -12.34
N LYS A 225 -16.26 0.38 -11.99
CA LYS A 225 -17.32 1.19 -11.36
C LYS A 225 -18.47 1.52 -12.32
N ALA A 226 -18.18 1.70 -13.61
CA ALA A 226 -19.18 1.93 -14.65
C ALA A 226 -19.85 0.64 -15.16
N GLY A 227 -19.36 -0.54 -14.77
CA GLY A 227 -19.87 -1.84 -15.24
C GLY A 227 -19.62 -2.08 -16.74
N LEU A 228 -18.42 -1.75 -17.22
CA LEU A 228 -18.01 -1.93 -18.62
C LEU A 228 -17.36 -3.29 -18.86
N SER A 229 -17.50 -3.84 -20.08
CA SER A 229 -16.89 -5.12 -20.43
C SER A 229 -15.37 -5.04 -20.57
N GLU A 230 -14.72 -6.20 -20.47
CA GLU A 230 -13.28 -6.34 -20.72
C GLU A 230 -12.88 -5.96 -22.16
N LYS A 231 -13.79 -6.13 -23.14
CA LYS A 231 -13.55 -5.71 -24.53
C LYS A 231 -13.36 -4.20 -24.61
N THR A 232 -14.22 -3.46 -23.92
CA THR A 232 -14.16 -1.99 -23.83
C THR A 232 -12.91 -1.52 -23.10
N LYS A 233 -12.53 -2.17 -22.00
CA LYS A 233 -11.28 -1.88 -21.27
C LYS A 233 -10.07 -2.01 -22.18
N ARG A 234 -9.93 -3.14 -22.88
CA ARG A 234 -8.81 -3.39 -23.81
C ARG A 234 -8.74 -2.36 -24.95
N LYS A 235 -9.89 -2.01 -25.53
CA LYS A 235 -9.96 -0.99 -26.60
C LYS A 235 -9.57 0.40 -26.07
N ALA A 236 -10.05 0.78 -24.89
CA ALA A 236 -9.69 2.04 -24.25
C ALA A 236 -8.19 2.14 -23.92
N THR A 237 -7.57 1.04 -23.47
CA THR A 237 -6.12 0.99 -23.24
C THR A 237 -5.34 1.25 -24.52
N LYS A 238 -5.73 0.62 -25.64
CA LYS A 238 -5.11 0.86 -26.95
C LYS A 238 -5.27 2.31 -27.43
N ILE A 239 -6.44 2.90 -27.19
CA ILE A 239 -6.72 4.31 -27.49
C ILE A 239 -5.79 5.23 -26.70
N LEU A 240 -5.61 4.98 -25.40
CA LEU A 240 -4.73 5.78 -24.56
C LEU A 240 -3.25 5.62 -24.93
N GLN A 241 -2.79 4.40 -25.22
CA GLN A 241 -1.42 4.15 -25.66
C GLN A 241 -1.11 4.93 -26.94
N ARG A 242 -2.00 4.88 -27.93
CA ARG A 242 -1.84 5.65 -29.17
C ARG A 242 -1.90 7.17 -28.93
N ALA A 243 -2.74 7.63 -28.01
CA ALA A 243 -2.80 9.05 -27.64
C ALA A 243 -1.52 9.53 -26.91
N GLU A 244 -0.86 8.64 -26.18
CA GLU A 244 0.41 8.89 -25.50
C GLU A 244 1.59 8.93 -26.49
N GLU A 245 1.64 8.00 -27.45
CA GLU A 245 2.60 8.01 -28.57
C GLU A 245 2.53 9.34 -29.36
N LEU A 246 1.32 9.84 -29.60
CA LEU A 246 1.08 11.11 -30.29
C LEU A 246 1.30 12.35 -29.40
N LYS A 247 1.69 12.17 -28.12
CA LYS A 247 1.92 13.24 -27.12
C LYS A 247 0.70 14.14 -26.86
N ILE A 248 -0.50 13.64 -27.10
CA ILE A 248 -1.77 14.38 -26.95
C ILE A 248 -2.26 14.38 -25.48
N SER A 249 -1.69 13.49 -24.66
CA SER A 249 -1.98 13.34 -23.24
C SER A 249 -1.36 14.43 -22.35
N ALA A 250 -0.38 15.19 -22.84
CA ALA A 250 0.36 16.17 -22.05
C ALA A 250 -0.52 17.32 -21.49
N GLY A 251 -0.35 17.63 -20.20
CA GLY A 251 -1.04 18.74 -19.53
C GLY A 251 -2.54 18.52 -19.28
N LYS A 252 -3.08 17.33 -19.58
CA LYS A 252 -4.49 16.98 -19.36
C LYS A 252 -4.64 16.15 -18.10
N ASP A 253 -5.78 16.33 -17.43
CA ASP A 253 -6.13 15.51 -16.26
C ASP A 253 -6.21 14.01 -16.64
N PRO A 254 -5.40 13.14 -16.01
CA PRO A 254 -5.34 11.71 -16.34
C PRO A 254 -6.67 10.99 -16.17
N MET A 255 -7.45 11.36 -15.15
CA MET A 255 -8.77 10.79 -14.89
C MET A 255 -9.76 11.13 -16.00
N GLY A 256 -9.84 12.41 -16.39
CA GLY A 256 -10.67 12.85 -17.50
C GLY A 256 -10.27 12.23 -18.85
N LEU A 257 -8.97 12.00 -19.08
CA LEU A 257 -8.49 11.36 -20.30
C LEU A 257 -8.86 9.87 -20.35
N ALA A 258 -8.67 9.14 -19.25
CA ALA A 258 -9.06 7.74 -19.13
C ALA A 258 -10.58 7.56 -19.29
N ALA A 259 -11.38 8.43 -18.67
CA ALA A 259 -12.83 8.43 -18.81
C ALA A 259 -13.27 8.69 -20.26
N ALA A 260 -12.64 9.65 -20.94
CA ALA A 260 -12.94 9.93 -22.34
C ALA A 260 -12.56 8.78 -23.26
N ALA A 261 -11.41 8.15 -23.07
CA ALA A 261 -11.01 6.97 -23.85
C ALA A 261 -11.95 5.78 -23.65
N LEU A 262 -12.41 5.56 -22.42
CA LEU A 262 -13.46 4.57 -22.13
C LEU A 262 -14.76 4.90 -22.85
N TYR A 263 -15.20 6.15 -22.84
CA TYR A 263 -16.39 6.57 -23.56
C TYR A 263 -16.27 6.39 -25.09
N VAL A 264 -15.11 6.74 -25.68
CA VAL A 264 -14.84 6.46 -27.11
C VAL A 264 -14.97 4.96 -27.37
N ALA A 265 -14.36 4.11 -26.54
CA ALA A 265 -14.43 2.66 -26.69
C ALA A 265 -15.87 2.12 -26.56
N CYS A 266 -16.69 2.67 -25.66
CA CYS A 266 -18.11 2.31 -25.52
C CYS A 266 -18.86 2.61 -26.82
N VAL A 267 -18.67 3.81 -27.38
CA VAL A 267 -19.32 4.24 -28.63
C VAL A 267 -18.88 3.36 -29.80
N THR A 268 -17.60 3.01 -29.90
CA THR A 268 -17.09 2.14 -30.98
C THR A 268 -17.63 0.70 -30.89
N LEU A 269 -17.85 0.18 -29.69
CA LEU A 269 -18.30 -1.19 -29.46
C LEU A 269 -19.83 -1.32 -29.31
N GLY A 270 -20.57 -0.21 -29.33
CA GLY A 270 -22.01 -0.20 -29.15
C GLY A 270 -22.47 -0.51 -27.72
N GLU A 271 -21.65 -0.25 -26.70
CA GLU A 271 -22.08 -0.38 -25.30
C GLU A 271 -22.91 0.83 -24.86
N ASN A 272 -24.13 0.57 -24.38
CA ASN A 272 -25.06 1.61 -23.93
C ASN A 272 -24.66 2.19 -22.57
N LYS A 273 -23.78 3.19 -22.59
CA LYS A 273 -23.39 3.98 -21.41
C LYS A 273 -23.40 5.46 -21.73
N THR A 274 -23.99 6.25 -20.85
CA THR A 274 -24.06 7.71 -21.05
C THR A 274 -22.77 8.38 -20.60
N GLN A 275 -22.54 9.62 -21.07
CA GLN A 275 -21.42 10.44 -20.59
C GLN A 275 -21.50 10.67 -19.08
N ARG A 276 -22.72 10.74 -18.53
CA ARG A 276 -22.99 10.92 -17.10
C ARG A 276 -22.50 9.73 -16.27
N ASP A 277 -22.81 8.51 -16.71
CA ASP A 277 -22.43 7.29 -15.99
C ASP A 277 -20.90 7.15 -15.90
N VAL A 278 -20.21 7.45 -17.01
CA VAL A 278 -18.73 7.42 -17.05
C VAL A 278 -18.13 8.58 -16.25
N ALA A 279 -18.75 9.75 -16.27
CA ALA A 279 -18.32 10.92 -15.49
C ALA A 279 -18.42 10.67 -13.98
N GLU A 280 -19.52 10.06 -13.53
CA GLU A 280 -19.74 9.70 -12.13
C GLU A 280 -18.75 8.63 -11.67
N ALA A 281 -18.50 7.61 -12.50
CA ALA A 281 -17.51 6.57 -12.21
C ALA A 281 -16.09 7.15 -12.07
N ALA A 282 -15.72 8.10 -12.92
CA ALA A 282 -14.42 8.77 -12.88
C ALA A 282 -14.33 9.94 -11.87
N GLY A 283 -15.46 10.41 -11.34
CA GLY A 283 -15.52 11.57 -10.44
C GLY A 283 -15.18 12.90 -11.13
N VAL A 284 -15.40 12.98 -12.44
CA VAL A 284 -15.18 14.19 -13.28
C VAL A 284 -16.51 14.76 -13.75
N THR A 285 -16.51 15.94 -14.37
CA THR A 285 -17.73 16.53 -14.94
C THR A 285 -17.96 16.02 -16.36
N GLU A 286 -19.22 15.93 -16.79
CA GLU A 286 -19.59 15.52 -18.16
C GLU A 286 -18.92 16.40 -19.23
N VAL A 287 -18.83 17.70 -18.97
CA VAL A 287 -18.19 18.67 -19.87
C VAL A 287 -16.70 18.33 -20.08
N THR A 288 -16.03 17.83 -19.03
CA THR A 288 -14.64 17.38 -19.13
C THR A 288 -14.53 16.20 -20.09
N ILE A 289 -15.42 15.20 -19.97
CA ILE A 289 -15.44 14.05 -20.89
C ILE A 289 -15.73 14.52 -22.32
N ARG A 290 -16.72 15.39 -22.53
CA ARG A 290 -17.09 15.90 -23.86
C ARG A 290 -15.94 16.64 -24.56
N ASN A 291 -15.23 17.49 -23.83
CA ASN A 291 -14.09 18.23 -24.38
C ASN A 291 -12.92 17.29 -24.71
N ARG A 292 -12.66 16.29 -23.87
CA ARG A 292 -11.58 15.31 -24.09
C ARG A 292 -11.93 14.32 -25.20
N TYR A 293 -13.19 13.91 -25.31
CA TYR A 293 -13.72 13.08 -26.38
C TYR A 293 -13.49 13.75 -27.75
N LYS A 294 -13.86 15.02 -27.90
CA LYS A 294 -13.60 15.77 -29.15
C LYS A 294 -12.11 15.77 -29.51
N GLY A 295 -11.25 16.03 -28.53
CA GLY A 295 -9.80 16.03 -28.73
C GLY A 295 -9.26 14.66 -29.15
N LEU A 296 -9.72 13.56 -28.53
CA LEU A 296 -9.32 12.20 -28.90
C LEU A 296 -9.86 11.78 -30.27
N LYS A 297 -11.08 12.20 -30.61
CA LYS A 297 -11.71 11.90 -31.89
C LYS A 297 -10.93 12.50 -33.06
N VAL A 298 -10.63 13.80 -32.97
CA VAL A 298 -9.83 14.53 -33.97
C VAL A 298 -8.42 13.95 -34.07
N ALA A 299 -7.82 13.62 -32.93
CA ALA A 299 -6.47 13.09 -32.85
C ALA A 299 -6.27 11.71 -33.50
N LEU A 300 -7.29 10.85 -33.39
CA LEU A 300 -7.19 9.45 -33.76
C LEU A 300 -7.92 9.13 -35.06
N ASN A 301 -8.48 10.14 -35.74
CA ASN A 301 -9.36 10.00 -36.92
C ASN A 301 -10.44 8.94 -36.71
N LEU A 302 -11.07 8.98 -35.52
CA LEU A 302 -12.18 8.11 -35.11
C LEU A 302 -13.54 8.79 -35.32
#